data_AF-A0A4Q9GRF5-F1
#
_entry.id   AF-A0A4Q9GRF5-F1
#
_cell.length_a   1.000
_cell.length_b   1.000
_cell.length_c   1.000
_cell.angle_alpha   90.00
_cell.angle_beta   90.00
_cell.angle_gamma   90.00
#
_symmetry.space_group_name_H-M   'P 1'
#
loop_
_entity.id
_entity.type
_entity.pdbx_description
1 polymer ?
#
loop_
_entity_poly.entity_id
_entity_poly.type
_entity_poly.pdbx_seq_one_letter_code
_entity_poly.pdbx_strand_id
1 'polypeptide(L)'
;MRTTIGALALVALVALTGCATATPSAPETADSTAPTASVLDGEWRLVSATDAKGKVDLGTSITTITLTGEETGGQAPCNVYRATVEIGAGHDVVITPGATTKVACTDAALTAVETRYLAALALVIRTDVVENQLVLSNEDEKIALTYAAAPAVDETALVGINWQLESLLAGVGDEAVPTSATGGSILFTESDFEARGTCSVITGSWTVAGGLLLLTDVANDLSACGKPLPAGEKVLANTLSTRPTVIIDDVALTLSSATTKSGLQFRASNN
;
A
#
# COMPACT_ATOMS: atom_id res chain seq x y z
N MET A 1 80.99 -61.33 31.09
CA MET A 1 80.30 -60.93 29.86
C MET A 1 80.58 -59.45 29.60
N ARG A 2 81.31 -59.14 28.51
CA ARG A 2 81.32 -57.94 27.63
C ARG A 2 80.99 -56.54 28.25
N THR A 3 81.96 -55.60 28.37
CA THR A 3 82.32 -54.47 27.42
C THR A 3 81.10 -53.58 27.07
N THR A 4 81.05 -52.24 27.09
CA THR A 4 82.00 -51.13 26.82
C THR A 4 81.21 -49.78 26.78
N ILE A 5 81.88 -48.62 27.00
CA ILE A 5 81.75 -47.28 26.31
C ILE A 5 80.38 -46.56 26.38
N GLY A 6 80.20 -45.24 26.52
CA GLY A 6 81.02 -44.04 26.37
C GLY A 6 80.11 -42.88 25.86
N ALA A 7 80.52 -41.64 26.14
CA ALA A 7 79.81 -40.37 26.01
C ALA A 7 79.32 -39.93 24.60
N LEU A 8 78.37 -38.97 24.57
CA LEU A 8 78.21 -37.86 23.59
C LEU A 8 77.22 -36.83 24.22
N ALA A 9 77.62 -35.60 24.61
CA ALA A 9 77.64 -34.33 23.83
C ALA A 9 76.24 -33.97 23.23
N LEU A 10 75.69 -32.74 23.25
CA LEU A 10 76.29 -31.44 23.02
C LEU A 10 75.24 -30.29 23.18
N VAL A 11 75.67 -29.16 23.77
CA VAL A 11 75.36 -27.71 23.51
C VAL A 11 74.00 -27.05 23.86
N ALA A 12 74.16 -25.94 24.57
CA ALA A 12 73.20 -24.88 24.88
C ALA A 12 73.21 -23.75 23.84
N LEU A 13 72.09 -23.02 23.70
CA LEU A 13 72.08 -21.68 23.09
C LEU A 13 71.06 -20.77 23.81
N VAL A 14 71.51 -19.56 24.14
CA VAL A 14 70.80 -18.47 24.84
C VAL A 14 70.41 -17.38 23.83
N ALA A 15 69.22 -16.79 23.94
CA ALA A 15 68.88 -15.43 23.49
C ALA A 15 67.55 -14.97 24.14
N LEU A 16 67.57 -14.00 25.07
CA LEU A 16 67.35 -12.54 24.92
C LEU A 16 65.88 -12.06 25.05
N THR A 17 65.57 -11.54 26.24
CA THR A 17 64.78 -10.33 26.60
C THR A 17 63.67 -9.79 25.70
N GLY A 18 62.51 -9.51 26.32
CA GLY A 18 61.54 -8.50 25.85
C GLY A 18 60.32 -8.34 26.76
N CYS A 19 60.37 -7.40 27.72
CA CYS A 19 59.17 -6.89 28.41
C CYS A 19 58.42 -5.95 27.45
N ALA A 20 57.12 -6.19 27.23
CA ALA A 20 56.23 -5.20 26.63
C ALA A 20 54.90 -5.18 27.38
N THR A 21 54.57 -3.98 27.85
CA THR A 21 53.37 -3.57 28.59
C THR A 21 52.09 -3.83 27.78
N ALA A 22 51.10 -4.46 28.41
CA ALA A 22 49.77 -4.62 27.83
C ALA A 22 49.04 -3.26 27.74
N THR A 23 48.80 -2.81 26.51
CA THR A 23 47.90 -1.70 26.19
C THR A 23 46.45 -2.19 26.37
N PRO A 24 45.56 -1.44 27.06
CA PRO A 24 44.15 -1.78 27.08
C PRO A 24 43.54 -1.49 25.69
N SER A 25 43.05 -2.54 25.04
CA SER A 25 42.28 -2.44 23.80
C SER A 25 41.01 -1.63 24.04
N ALA A 26 40.78 -0.67 23.15
CA ALA A 26 39.53 0.10 23.06
C ALA A 26 38.33 -0.84 22.89
N PRO A 27 37.13 -0.47 23.37
CA PRO A 27 35.95 -1.27 23.14
C PRO A 27 35.65 -1.31 21.64
N GLU A 28 35.58 -2.52 21.10
CA GLU A 28 35.05 -2.77 19.76
C GLU A 28 33.63 -2.20 19.69
N THR A 29 33.47 -1.30 18.73
CA THR A 29 32.21 -0.69 18.33
C THR A 29 31.18 -1.78 18.15
N ALA A 30 30.08 -1.67 18.90
CA ALA A 30 28.94 -2.55 18.81
C ALA A 30 28.48 -2.66 17.35
N ASP A 31 28.29 -3.92 16.97
CA ASP A 31 27.76 -4.39 15.71
C ASP A 31 26.54 -3.54 15.31
N SER A 32 26.66 -2.87 14.17
CA SER A 32 25.59 -2.10 13.56
C SER A 32 24.53 -3.09 13.08
N THR A 33 23.55 -3.34 13.94
CA THR A 33 22.34 -4.08 13.57
C THR A 33 21.73 -3.41 12.34
N ALA A 34 21.47 -4.21 11.30
CA ALA A 34 20.74 -3.81 10.10
C ALA A 34 19.44 -3.05 10.47
N PRO A 35 18.93 -2.14 9.62
CA PRO A 35 17.76 -1.34 9.96
C PRO A 35 16.60 -2.27 10.30
N THR A 36 16.14 -2.21 11.55
CA THR A 36 14.82 -2.71 11.93
C THR A 36 13.81 -2.06 11.00
N ALA A 37 12.99 -2.88 10.33
CA ALA A 37 11.77 -2.42 9.65
C ALA A 37 11.11 -1.37 10.54
N SER A 38 10.94 -0.17 10.00
CA SER A 38 10.41 0.95 10.76
C SER A 38 9.03 0.56 11.27
N VAL A 39 8.64 0.97 12.48
CA VAL A 39 7.25 0.80 12.94
C VAL A 39 6.21 1.44 12.00
N LEU A 40 6.69 2.31 11.10
CA LEU A 40 5.92 2.98 10.07
C LEU A 40 5.75 2.12 8.81
N ASP A 41 6.53 1.05 8.67
CA ASP A 41 6.54 0.24 7.46
C ASP A 41 5.16 -0.38 7.23
N GLY A 42 4.56 -0.03 6.10
CA GLY A 42 3.25 -0.53 5.73
C GLY A 42 2.45 0.42 4.85
N GLU A 43 1.24 -0.01 4.55
CA GLU A 43 0.27 0.78 3.83
C GLU A 43 -0.85 1.23 4.76
N TRP A 44 -1.14 2.52 4.68
CA TRP A 44 -2.00 3.22 5.62
C TRP A 44 -3.10 3.95 4.86
N ARG A 45 -4.34 3.88 5.36
CA ARG A 45 -5.50 4.56 4.78
C ARG A 45 -5.91 5.72 5.68
N LEU A 46 -6.01 6.92 5.10
CA LEU A 46 -6.37 8.13 5.81
C LEU A 46 -7.81 8.03 6.35
N VAL A 47 -7.97 8.23 7.65
CA VAL A 47 -9.27 8.23 8.33
C VAL A 47 -9.71 9.64 8.72
N SER A 48 -8.76 10.53 9.00
CA SER A 48 -9.05 11.94 9.25
C SER A 48 -7.87 12.82 8.90
N ALA A 49 -8.17 14.04 8.44
CA ALA A 49 -7.18 15.07 8.19
C ALA A 49 -7.64 16.41 8.75
N THR A 50 -6.70 17.13 9.35
CA THR A 50 -6.82 18.52 9.79
C THR A 50 -5.64 19.29 9.22
N ASP A 51 -5.90 20.47 8.65
CA ASP A 51 -4.87 21.41 8.22
C ASP A 51 -5.04 22.76 8.93
N ALA A 52 -4.25 23.77 8.56
CA ALA A 52 -4.34 25.11 9.15
C ALA A 52 -5.71 25.81 8.98
N LYS A 53 -6.58 25.33 8.09
CA LYS A 53 -7.95 25.82 7.88
C LYS A 53 -8.98 25.02 8.69
N GLY A 54 -8.55 24.02 9.45
CA GLY A 54 -9.38 23.11 10.24
C GLY A 54 -9.58 21.77 9.56
N LYS A 55 -10.67 21.08 9.93
CA LYS A 55 -10.96 19.73 9.43
C LYS A 55 -11.04 19.70 7.89
N VAL A 56 -10.45 18.67 7.29
CA VAL A 56 -10.62 18.34 5.87
C VAL A 56 -11.80 17.38 5.76
N ASP A 57 -12.80 17.74 4.94
CA ASP A 57 -13.87 16.82 4.60
C ASP A 57 -13.38 15.87 3.51
N LEU A 58 -13.14 14.61 3.87
CA LEU A 58 -12.66 13.59 2.95
C LEU A 58 -13.79 13.07 2.04
N GLY A 59 -15.06 13.36 2.36
CA GLY A 59 -16.21 12.81 1.66
C GLY A 59 -16.15 11.28 1.61
N THR A 60 -16.31 10.72 0.41
CA THR A 60 -16.12 9.28 0.15
C THR A 60 -14.73 8.97 -0.42
N SER A 61 -13.87 9.97 -0.62
CA SER A 61 -12.57 9.75 -1.25
C SER A 61 -11.68 8.85 -0.39
N ILE A 62 -10.95 7.96 -1.05
CA ILE A 62 -9.96 7.11 -0.38
C ILE A 62 -8.59 7.70 -0.65
N THR A 63 -7.86 7.94 0.44
CA THR A 63 -6.49 8.41 0.40
C THR A 63 -5.61 7.43 1.16
N THR A 64 -4.47 7.05 0.59
CA THR A 64 -3.52 6.10 1.17
C THR A 64 -2.13 6.68 1.18
N ILE A 65 -1.29 6.14 2.06
CA ILE A 65 0.16 6.34 2.04
C ILE A 65 0.84 5.00 2.29
N THR A 66 1.79 4.66 1.43
CA THR A 66 2.73 3.57 1.64
C THR A 66 4.03 4.18 2.15
N LEU A 67 4.46 3.68 3.29
CA LEU A 67 5.74 4.01 3.90
C LEU A 67 6.53 2.72 3.88
N THR A 68 7.35 2.51 2.87
CA THR A 68 8.44 1.53 2.91
C THR A 68 9.68 2.29 2.45
N GLY A 69 10.83 2.09 3.08
CA GLY A 69 12.03 2.92 2.82
C GLY A 69 12.48 2.99 1.35
N GLU A 70 11.96 2.12 0.48
CA GLU A 70 12.21 2.07 -0.97
C GLU A 70 11.06 2.66 -1.80
N GLU A 71 9.81 2.54 -1.33
CA GLU A 71 8.61 3.06 -2.00
C GLU A 71 7.80 3.91 -1.04
N THR A 72 7.93 5.23 -1.18
CA THR A 72 7.05 6.17 -0.51
C THR A 72 6.16 6.87 -1.52
N GLY A 73 4.86 6.81 -1.29
CA GLY A 73 3.85 7.43 -2.13
C GLY A 73 2.47 7.00 -1.67
N GLY A 74 1.48 7.14 -2.53
CA GLY A 74 0.16 6.62 -2.25
C GLY A 74 -0.88 7.14 -3.21
N GLN A 75 -2.13 6.82 -2.89
CA GLN A 75 -3.28 7.30 -3.60
C GLN A 75 -3.80 8.57 -2.92
N ALA A 76 -3.81 9.71 -3.62
CA ALA A 76 -4.60 10.87 -3.21
C ALA A 76 -6.04 10.75 -3.77
N PRO A 77 -7.00 11.61 -3.40
CA PRO A 77 -8.39 11.50 -3.87
C PRO A 77 -8.54 11.36 -5.39
N CYS A 78 -7.63 11.93 -6.18
CA CYS A 78 -7.66 11.84 -7.62
C CYS A 78 -6.40 11.24 -8.24
N ASN A 79 -5.21 11.59 -7.74
CA ASN A 79 -3.96 11.28 -8.40
C ASN A 79 -3.09 10.35 -7.55
N VAL A 80 -2.27 9.54 -8.21
CA VAL A 80 -1.20 8.82 -7.51
C VAL A 80 -0.06 9.81 -7.29
N TYR A 81 0.49 9.81 -6.08
CA TYR A 81 1.61 10.65 -5.72
C TYR A 81 2.79 9.79 -5.25
N ARG A 82 3.99 10.31 -5.44
CA ARG A 82 5.21 9.82 -4.79
C ARG A 82 5.60 10.76 -3.67
N ALA A 83 6.41 10.30 -2.73
CA ALA A 83 7.01 11.12 -1.70
C ALA A 83 8.39 10.55 -1.33
N THR A 84 9.15 11.30 -0.55
CA THR A 84 10.32 10.79 0.17
C THR A 84 10.08 10.90 1.67
N VAL A 85 10.63 9.97 2.45
CA VAL A 85 10.53 9.97 3.91
C VAL A 85 11.92 9.94 4.50
N GLU A 86 12.16 10.86 5.42
CA GLU A 86 13.34 10.85 6.26
C GLU A 86 12.88 10.61 7.70
N ILE A 87 13.30 9.50 8.30
CA ILE A 87 12.97 9.15 9.67
C ILE A 87 14.13 9.61 10.56
N GLY A 88 13.84 10.49 11.51
CA GLY A 88 14.79 11.01 12.49
C GLY A 88 14.82 10.18 13.77
N ALA A 89 15.43 10.74 14.82
CA ALA A 89 15.45 10.11 16.12
C ALA A 89 14.09 10.24 16.83
N GLY A 90 13.66 9.18 17.53
CA GLY A 90 12.40 9.19 18.27
C GLY A 90 11.19 9.27 17.34
N HIS A 91 10.44 10.37 17.44
CA HIS A 91 9.19 10.62 16.71
C HIS A 91 9.36 11.58 15.53
N ASP A 92 10.59 11.95 15.16
CA ASP A 92 10.84 12.89 14.08
C ASP A 92 10.66 12.18 12.72
N VAL A 93 9.87 12.77 11.82
CA VAL A 93 9.74 12.32 10.43
C VAL A 93 9.59 13.52 9.52
N VAL A 94 10.23 13.52 8.36
CA VAL A 94 9.97 14.51 7.31
C VAL A 94 9.46 13.79 6.08
N ILE A 95 8.29 14.18 5.60
CA ILE A 95 7.71 13.66 4.37
C ILE A 95 7.68 14.78 3.33
N THR A 96 8.33 14.54 2.19
CA THR A 96 8.32 15.49 1.07
C THR A 96 7.49 14.91 -0.08
N PRO A 97 6.26 15.41 -0.30
CA PRO A 97 5.48 15.02 -1.47
C PRO A 97 6.22 15.38 -2.77
N GLY A 98 6.31 14.41 -3.66
CA GLY A 98 7.01 14.50 -4.94
C GLY A 98 6.05 14.59 -6.12
N ALA A 99 6.40 13.92 -7.21
CA ALA A 99 5.62 13.94 -8.44
C ALA A 99 4.20 13.36 -8.23
N THR A 100 3.22 14.03 -8.83
CA THR A 100 1.84 13.54 -8.95
C THR A 100 1.54 13.25 -10.42
N THR A 101 0.81 12.18 -10.69
CA THR A 101 0.25 11.95 -12.02
C THR A 101 -0.88 12.95 -12.22
N LYS A 102 -0.72 13.95 -13.08
CA LYS A 102 -1.79 14.93 -13.35
C LYS A 102 -2.84 14.32 -14.28
N VAL A 103 -3.70 13.45 -13.76
CA VAL A 103 -4.93 13.08 -14.47
C VAL A 103 -5.91 14.25 -14.34
N ALA A 104 -6.66 14.54 -15.40
CA ALA A 104 -7.68 15.57 -15.35
C ALA A 104 -8.85 15.13 -14.45
N CYS A 105 -8.74 15.42 -13.15
CA CYS A 105 -9.85 15.30 -12.21
C CYS A 105 -10.95 16.26 -12.65
N THR A 106 -12.09 15.75 -13.10
CA THR A 106 -13.25 16.60 -13.44
C THR A 106 -14.00 17.09 -12.20
N ASP A 107 -13.72 16.50 -11.03
CA ASP A 107 -14.32 16.85 -9.75
C ASP A 107 -13.46 17.86 -8.97
N ALA A 108 -13.98 19.08 -8.83
CA ALA A 108 -13.34 20.16 -8.10
C ALA A 108 -13.26 19.89 -6.57
N ALA A 109 -14.19 19.13 -6.00
CA ALA A 109 -14.17 18.79 -4.58
C ALA A 109 -13.02 17.81 -4.28
N LEU A 110 -12.85 16.77 -5.10
CA LEU A 110 -11.71 15.83 -4.96
C LEU A 110 -10.37 16.54 -5.12
N THR A 111 -10.28 17.47 -6.09
CA THR A 111 -9.08 18.28 -6.31
C THR A 111 -8.76 19.17 -5.09
N ALA A 112 -9.78 19.75 -4.45
CA ALA A 112 -9.61 20.55 -3.25
C ALA A 112 -9.13 19.72 -2.06
N VAL A 113 -9.69 18.52 -1.86
CA VAL A 113 -9.24 17.59 -0.80
C VAL A 113 -7.80 17.16 -1.04
N GLU A 114 -7.45 16.77 -2.27
CA GLU A 114 -6.08 16.39 -2.65
C GLU A 114 -5.08 17.51 -2.36
N THR A 115 -5.41 18.75 -2.74
CA THR A 115 -4.54 19.91 -2.51
C THR A 115 -4.30 20.12 -1.01
N ARG A 116 -5.36 20.05 -0.19
CA ARG A 116 -5.24 20.21 1.27
C ARG A 116 -4.46 19.08 1.91
N TYR A 117 -4.70 17.84 1.48
CA TYR A 117 -3.97 16.66 1.94
C TYR A 117 -2.47 16.76 1.66
N LEU A 118 -2.07 17.02 0.41
CA LEU A 118 -0.66 17.10 0.04
C LEU A 118 0.04 18.30 0.71
N ALA A 119 -0.66 19.42 0.91
CA ALA A 119 -0.12 20.56 1.64
C ALA A 119 0.08 20.26 3.14
N ALA A 120 -0.85 19.53 3.76
CA ALA A 120 -0.71 19.07 5.14
C ALA A 120 0.43 18.06 5.28
N LEU A 121 0.53 17.10 4.35
CA LEU A 121 1.57 16.07 4.35
C LEU A 121 2.98 16.68 4.27
N ALA A 122 3.16 17.75 3.49
CA ALA A 122 4.43 18.49 3.39
C ALA A 122 4.85 19.25 4.65
N LEU A 123 3.96 19.38 5.64
CA LEU A 123 4.21 20.11 6.89
C LEU A 123 4.35 19.16 8.10
N VAL A 124 4.30 17.85 7.86
CA VAL A 124 4.51 16.83 8.88
C VAL A 124 5.98 16.85 9.32
N ILE A 125 6.18 16.88 10.64
CA ILE A 125 7.49 16.74 11.27
C ILE A 125 7.53 15.67 12.38
N ARG A 126 6.35 15.14 12.77
CA ARG A 126 6.17 14.15 13.85
C ARG A 126 5.39 12.94 13.37
N THR A 127 5.73 11.78 13.93
CA THR A 127 5.04 10.52 13.71
C THR A 127 4.79 9.78 15.02
N ASP A 128 3.60 9.20 15.14
CA ASP A 128 3.21 8.33 16.23
C ASP A 128 2.43 7.14 15.70
N VAL A 129 2.68 5.95 16.27
CA VAL A 129 1.86 4.77 16.04
C VAL A 129 1.22 4.36 17.36
N VAL A 130 -0.10 4.55 17.45
CA VAL A 130 -0.89 4.27 18.65
C VAL A 130 -2.02 3.34 18.26
N GLU A 131 -2.15 2.19 18.93
CA GLU A 131 -3.26 1.24 18.71
C GLU A 131 -3.48 0.87 17.23
N ASN A 132 -2.40 0.67 16.48
CA ASN A 132 -2.42 0.35 15.04
C ASN A 132 -2.98 1.48 14.14
N GLN A 133 -2.92 2.72 14.64
CA GLN A 133 -3.13 3.93 13.86
C GLN A 133 -1.83 4.71 13.74
N LEU A 134 -1.55 5.17 12.53
CA LEU A 134 -0.47 6.09 12.25
C LEU A 134 -1.00 7.52 12.36
N VAL A 135 -0.35 8.36 13.14
CA VAL A 135 -0.62 9.79 13.23
C VAL A 135 0.61 10.55 12.74
N LEU A 136 0.42 11.39 11.74
CA LEU A 136 1.42 12.31 11.22
C LEU A 136 1.01 13.73 11.54
N SER A 137 1.87 14.49 12.21
CA SER A 137 1.53 15.84 12.69
C SER A 137 2.67 16.84 12.54
N ASN A 138 2.33 18.12 12.70
CA ASN A 138 3.31 19.19 12.86
C ASN A 138 3.58 19.47 14.36
N GLU A 139 4.51 20.38 14.66
CA GLU A 139 4.94 20.66 16.04
C GLU A 139 3.83 21.09 17.00
N ASP A 140 2.86 21.86 16.50
CA ASP A 140 1.77 22.44 17.31
C ASP A 140 0.44 21.68 17.17
N GLU A 141 0.47 20.50 16.55
CA GLU A 141 -0.67 19.59 16.31
C GLU A 141 -1.87 20.23 15.58
N LYS A 142 -1.70 21.42 14.98
CA LYS A 142 -2.73 22.04 14.16
C LYS A 142 -2.89 21.35 12.81
N ILE A 143 -1.87 20.61 12.39
CA ILE A 143 -1.90 19.72 11.24
C ILE A 143 -1.77 18.30 11.79
N ALA A 144 -2.76 17.47 11.44
CA ALA A 144 -2.79 16.08 11.85
C ALA A 144 -3.45 15.24 10.75
N LEU A 145 -2.74 14.20 10.31
CA LEU A 145 -3.21 13.18 9.39
C LEU A 145 -3.23 11.86 10.16
N THR A 146 -4.41 11.34 10.43
CA THR A 146 -4.59 10.06 11.12
C THR A 146 -4.96 9.01 10.11
N TYR A 147 -4.30 7.87 10.18
CA TYR A 147 -4.47 6.74 9.31
C TYR A 147 -4.74 5.48 10.13
N ALA A 148 -5.53 4.58 9.56
CA ALA A 148 -5.60 3.20 9.99
C ALA A 148 -4.74 2.33 9.06
N ALA A 149 -4.29 1.17 9.51
CA ALA A 149 -3.71 0.16 8.62
C ALA A 149 -4.67 -0.10 7.44
N ALA A 150 -4.15 -0.10 6.22
CA ALA A 150 -4.96 -0.40 5.06
C ALA A 150 -5.43 -1.86 5.10
N PRO A 151 -6.63 -2.17 4.58
CA PRO A 151 -7.08 -3.56 4.50
C PRO A 151 -6.10 -4.37 3.64
N ALA A 152 -5.56 -5.44 4.23
CA ALA A 152 -4.78 -6.42 3.48
C ALA A 152 -5.73 -7.23 2.58
N VAL A 153 -5.36 -7.37 1.31
CA VAL A 153 -6.11 -8.14 0.33
C VAL A 153 -5.20 -9.27 -0.14
N ASP A 154 -5.65 -10.51 0.03
CA ASP A 154 -4.96 -11.66 -0.53
C ASP A 154 -5.22 -11.72 -2.03
N GLU A 155 -4.30 -11.15 -2.82
CA GLU A 155 -4.41 -11.13 -4.28
C GLU A 155 -4.46 -12.54 -4.89
N THR A 156 -3.87 -13.55 -4.23
CA THR A 156 -3.93 -14.93 -4.72
C THR A 156 -5.35 -15.50 -4.68
N ALA A 157 -6.22 -14.93 -3.84
CA ALA A 157 -7.63 -15.25 -3.79
C ALA A 157 -8.46 -14.56 -4.89
N LEU A 158 -7.88 -13.72 -5.75
CA LEU A 158 -8.54 -13.16 -6.95
C LEU A 158 -8.22 -13.96 -8.21
N VAL A 159 -6.97 -14.44 -8.31
CA VAL A 159 -6.38 -14.95 -9.56
C VAL A 159 -6.94 -16.31 -9.95
N GLY A 160 -7.27 -16.48 -11.23
CA GLY A 160 -7.72 -17.74 -11.81
C GLY A 160 -9.15 -18.13 -11.45
N ILE A 161 -9.88 -17.27 -10.72
CA ILE A 161 -11.27 -17.50 -10.33
C ILE A 161 -12.19 -16.72 -11.28
N ASN A 162 -13.18 -17.43 -11.82
CA ASN A 162 -14.23 -16.80 -12.61
C ASN A 162 -15.32 -16.26 -11.69
N TRP A 163 -15.28 -14.97 -11.40
CA TRP A 163 -16.23 -14.29 -10.53
C TRP A 163 -17.48 -13.92 -11.33
N GLN A 164 -18.63 -14.53 -11.02
CA GLN A 164 -19.90 -14.30 -11.69
C GLN A 164 -20.71 -13.23 -10.96
N LEU A 165 -21.23 -12.25 -11.69
CA LEU A 165 -22.02 -11.16 -11.13
C LEU A 165 -23.30 -11.74 -10.50
N GLU A 166 -23.53 -11.39 -9.24
CA GLU A 166 -24.70 -11.80 -8.46
C GLU A 166 -25.59 -10.62 -8.11
N SER A 167 -25.01 -9.46 -7.78
CA SER A 167 -25.77 -8.26 -7.43
C SER A 167 -25.09 -6.96 -7.86
N LEU A 168 -25.91 -5.95 -8.16
CA LEU A 168 -25.50 -4.54 -8.21
C LEU A 168 -25.71 -3.94 -6.82
N LEU A 169 -24.78 -3.10 -6.38
CA LEU A 169 -24.85 -2.43 -5.09
C LEU A 169 -25.18 -0.95 -5.27
N ALA A 170 -26.21 -0.47 -4.54
CA ALA A 170 -26.48 0.95 -4.39
C ALA A 170 -25.94 1.43 -3.04
N GLY A 171 -25.00 2.38 -3.04
CA GLY A 171 -24.24 2.78 -1.85
C GLY A 171 -22.87 2.10 -1.76
N VAL A 172 -22.23 2.22 -0.59
CA VAL A 172 -20.91 1.64 -0.27
C VAL A 172 -20.90 1.16 1.18
N GLY A 173 -20.01 0.21 1.50
CA GLY A 173 -19.88 -0.33 2.86
C GLY A 173 -21.13 -1.09 3.33
N ASP A 174 -21.34 -1.14 4.64
CA ASP A 174 -22.42 -1.91 5.27
C ASP A 174 -23.84 -1.39 4.95
N GLU A 175 -23.94 -0.14 4.47
CA GLU A 175 -25.20 0.47 4.05
C GLU A 175 -25.55 0.16 2.59
N ALA A 176 -24.67 -0.53 1.85
CA ALA A 176 -24.91 -0.85 0.46
C ALA A 176 -26.11 -1.80 0.31
N VAL A 177 -27.04 -1.44 -0.57
CA VAL A 177 -28.24 -2.24 -0.84
C VAL A 177 -28.04 -3.09 -2.10
N PRO A 178 -28.03 -4.43 -1.99
CA PRO A 178 -27.87 -5.31 -3.14
C PRO A 178 -29.18 -5.45 -3.92
N THR A 179 -29.08 -5.49 -5.25
CA THR A 179 -30.15 -5.87 -6.17
C THR A 179 -29.62 -6.95 -7.11
N SER A 180 -30.29 -8.10 -7.15
CA SER A 180 -29.85 -9.25 -7.96
C SER A 180 -29.66 -8.88 -9.42
N ALA A 181 -28.53 -9.31 -9.98
CA ALA A 181 -28.17 -9.13 -11.38
C ALA A 181 -27.36 -10.33 -11.87
N THR A 182 -27.42 -10.57 -13.18
CA THR A 182 -26.74 -11.71 -13.81
C THR A 182 -26.14 -11.28 -15.14
N GLY A 183 -25.31 -12.14 -15.75
CA GLY A 183 -24.78 -11.92 -17.10
C GLY A 183 -23.55 -11.03 -17.14
N GLY A 184 -22.85 -10.90 -16.01
CA GLY A 184 -21.52 -10.31 -15.95
C GLY A 184 -20.52 -11.25 -15.30
N SER A 185 -19.25 -11.13 -15.63
CA SER A 185 -18.18 -11.85 -14.96
C SER A 185 -16.90 -11.03 -14.92
N ILE A 186 -15.99 -11.38 -14.02
CA ILE A 186 -14.61 -10.87 -14.02
C ILE A 186 -13.64 -12.00 -13.74
N LEU A 187 -12.55 -12.03 -14.49
CA LEU A 187 -11.43 -12.95 -14.31
C LEU A 187 -10.16 -12.14 -14.17
N PHE A 188 -9.40 -12.41 -13.12
CA PHE A 188 -8.06 -11.87 -12.91
C PHE A 188 -7.02 -12.94 -13.24
N THR A 189 -6.02 -12.57 -14.03
CA THR A 189 -4.74 -13.29 -14.17
C THR A 189 -3.70 -12.63 -13.27
N GLU A 190 -2.43 -13.05 -13.33
CA GLU A 190 -1.37 -12.47 -12.50
C GLU A 190 -1.17 -10.95 -12.68
N SER A 191 -1.44 -10.43 -13.87
CA SER A 191 -1.23 -9.00 -14.19
C SER A 191 -2.44 -8.34 -14.85
N ASP A 192 -3.33 -9.12 -15.45
CA ASP A 192 -4.38 -8.64 -16.33
C ASP A 192 -5.75 -9.07 -15.83
N PHE A 193 -6.78 -8.35 -16.27
CA PHE A 193 -8.16 -8.73 -15.99
C PHE A 193 -8.99 -8.67 -17.27
N GLU A 194 -10.02 -9.50 -17.30
CA GLU A 194 -11.09 -9.43 -18.27
C GLU A 194 -12.42 -9.44 -17.53
N ALA A 195 -13.19 -8.36 -17.67
CA ALA A 195 -14.56 -8.29 -17.23
C ALA A 195 -15.49 -8.38 -18.44
N ARG A 196 -16.48 -9.25 -18.37
CA ARG A 196 -17.52 -9.40 -19.40
C ARG A 196 -18.81 -8.83 -18.84
N GLY A 197 -19.39 -7.89 -19.58
CA GLY A 197 -20.75 -7.43 -19.37
C GLY A 197 -21.74 -8.23 -20.20
N THR A 198 -22.98 -7.76 -20.22
CA THR A 198 -24.03 -8.34 -21.08
C THR A 198 -23.84 -8.01 -22.56
N CYS A 199 -23.12 -6.94 -22.87
CA CYS A 199 -22.86 -6.50 -24.24
C CYS A 199 -21.45 -5.92 -24.45
N SER A 200 -20.57 -6.00 -23.44
CA SER A 200 -19.22 -5.46 -23.51
C SER A 200 -18.16 -6.44 -23.03
N VAL A 201 -16.91 -6.13 -23.37
CA VAL A 201 -15.73 -6.69 -22.72
C VAL A 201 -14.85 -5.52 -22.29
N ILE A 202 -14.39 -5.58 -21.04
CA ILE A 202 -13.46 -4.64 -20.44
C ILE A 202 -12.18 -5.39 -20.11
N THR A 203 -11.05 -4.90 -20.60
CA THR A 203 -9.73 -5.48 -20.35
C THR A 203 -8.78 -4.42 -19.82
N GLY A 204 -7.75 -4.85 -19.12
CA GLY A 204 -6.64 -4.00 -18.71
C GLY A 204 -5.73 -4.74 -17.76
N SER A 205 -4.83 -4.01 -17.13
CA SER A 205 -3.96 -4.52 -16.07
C SER A 205 -4.45 -4.07 -14.70
N TRP A 206 -4.06 -4.80 -13.66
CA TRP A 206 -4.50 -4.53 -12.30
C TRP A 206 -3.40 -4.73 -11.25
N THR A 207 -3.59 -4.07 -10.11
CA THR A 207 -2.85 -4.31 -8.86
C THR A 207 -3.73 -3.87 -7.68
N VAL A 208 -3.45 -4.32 -6.46
CA VAL A 208 -4.08 -3.79 -5.26
C VAL A 208 -3.11 -2.92 -4.48
N ALA A 209 -3.58 -1.72 -4.13
CA ALA A 209 -2.89 -0.84 -3.19
C ALA A 209 -3.93 -0.26 -2.22
N GLY A 210 -3.79 -0.59 -0.95
CA GLY A 210 -4.50 0.10 0.12
C GLY A 210 -5.95 -0.33 0.25
N GLY A 211 -6.20 -1.57 -0.16
CA GLY A 211 -7.54 -2.12 -0.35
C GLY A 211 -8.26 -1.57 -1.58
N LEU A 212 -7.58 -0.82 -2.46
CA LEU A 212 -8.12 -0.35 -3.74
C LEU A 212 -7.61 -1.22 -4.88
N LEU A 213 -8.53 -1.61 -5.75
CA LEU A 213 -8.19 -2.19 -7.04
C LEU A 213 -7.80 -1.07 -8.00
N LEU A 214 -6.52 -1.01 -8.36
CA LEU A 214 -6.00 -0.04 -9.32
C LEU A 214 -6.00 -0.68 -10.71
N LEU A 215 -6.77 -0.10 -11.62
CA LEU A 215 -6.93 -0.60 -12.99
C LEU A 215 -6.23 0.35 -13.96
N THR A 216 -5.34 -0.20 -14.79
CA THR A 216 -4.58 0.56 -15.79
C THR A 216 -4.80 -0.02 -17.19
N ASP A 217 -4.49 0.78 -18.21
CA ASP A 217 -4.63 0.40 -19.62
C ASP A 217 -6.03 -0.15 -19.97
N VAL A 218 -7.04 0.42 -19.31
CA VAL A 218 -8.43 -0.05 -19.41
C VAL A 218 -8.98 0.25 -20.80
N ALA A 219 -9.33 -0.80 -21.53
CA ALA A 219 -10.07 -0.75 -22.77
C ALA A 219 -11.49 -1.29 -22.54
N ASN A 220 -12.51 -0.59 -23.04
CA ASN A 220 -13.91 -1.01 -22.94
C ASN A 220 -14.57 -0.88 -24.32
N ASP A 221 -14.98 -2.01 -24.90
CA ASP A 221 -15.74 -2.03 -26.16
C ASP A 221 -17.25 -2.08 -25.88
N LEU A 222 -17.90 -0.93 -26.01
CA LEU A 222 -19.35 -0.76 -25.88
C LEU A 222 -20.08 -0.76 -27.24
N SER A 223 -19.41 -1.09 -28.35
CA SER A 223 -19.97 -0.94 -29.70
C SER A 223 -21.21 -1.81 -29.95
N ALA A 224 -21.29 -2.98 -29.31
CA ALA A 224 -22.45 -3.87 -29.36
C ALA A 224 -23.59 -3.45 -28.42
N CYS A 225 -23.38 -2.47 -27.54
CA CYS A 225 -24.37 -2.04 -26.57
C CYS A 225 -25.37 -1.06 -27.18
N GLY A 226 -26.66 -1.30 -26.91
CA GLY A 226 -27.72 -0.33 -27.19
C GLY A 226 -27.63 0.93 -26.32
N LYS A 227 -28.33 1.99 -26.73
CA LYS A 227 -28.52 3.22 -25.93
C LYS A 227 -29.99 3.33 -25.48
N PRO A 228 -30.28 3.59 -24.20
CA PRO A 228 -29.33 3.71 -23.08
C PRO A 228 -28.67 2.38 -22.73
N LEU A 229 -27.49 2.43 -22.08
CA LEU A 229 -26.82 1.23 -21.59
C LEU A 229 -27.71 0.48 -20.59
N PRO A 230 -27.75 -0.86 -20.61
CA PRO A 230 -28.35 -1.66 -19.56
C PRO A 230 -27.79 -1.28 -18.17
N ALA A 231 -28.61 -1.38 -17.13
CA ALA A 231 -28.20 -0.94 -15.79
C ALA A 231 -26.95 -1.65 -15.28
N GLY A 232 -26.88 -2.98 -15.43
CA GLY A 232 -25.70 -3.76 -15.03
C GLY A 232 -24.44 -3.38 -15.81
N GLU A 233 -24.59 -3.17 -17.12
CA GLU A 233 -23.50 -2.70 -18.00
C GLU A 233 -22.95 -1.34 -17.56
N LYS A 234 -23.84 -0.41 -17.25
CA LYS A 234 -23.47 0.93 -16.76
C LYS A 234 -22.74 0.85 -15.43
N VAL A 235 -23.22 0.06 -14.47
CA VAL A 235 -22.57 -0.07 -13.15
C VAL A 235 -21.23 -0.77 -13.27
N LEU A 236 -21.12 -1.79 -14.12
CA LEU A 236 -19.86 -2.47 -14.41
C LEU A 236 -18.81 -1.50 -14.96
N ALA A 237 -19.14 -0.81 -16.05
CA ALA A 237 -18.24 0.16 -16.69
C ALA A 237 -17.83 1.29 -15.73
N ASN A 238 -18.79 1.84 -14.98
CA ASN A 238 -18.53 2.92 -14.04
C ASN A 238 -17.68 2.48 -12.83
N THR A 239 -17.87 1.26 -12.33
CA THR A 239 -17.10 0.75 -11.19
C THR A 239 -15.65 0.51 -11.61
N LEU A 240 -15.44 -0.14 -12.76
CA LEU A 240 -14.12 -0.48 -13.29
C LEU A 240 -13.39 0.70 -13.96
N SER A 241 -14.07 1.81 -14.24
CA SER A 241 -13.42 3.07 -14.64
C SER A 241 -12.96 3.90 -13.45
N THR A 242 -13.14 3.41 -12.22
CA THR A 242 -12.71 4.08 -10.99
C THR A 242 -11.63 3.24 -10.30
N ARG A 243 -11.39 3.50 -9.01
CA ARG A 243 -10.52 2.69 -8.15
C ARG A 243 -11.41 2.09 -7.06
N PRO A 244 -12.15 1.01 -7.36
CA PRO A 244 -13.06 0.46 -6.39
C PRO A 244 -12.28 -0.16 -5.23
N THR A 245 -12.85 -0.14 -4.03
CA THR A 245 -12.36 -1.01 -2.95
C THR A 245 -12.63 -2.45 -3.33
N VAL A 246 -11.71 -3.34 -2.98
CA VAL A 246 -11.85 -4.77 -3.15
C VAL A 246 -12.00 -5.44 -1.78
N ILE A 247 -13.04 -6.25 -1.62
CA ILE A 247 -13.28 -7.07 -0.43
C ILE A 247 -13.60 -8.47 -0.91
N ILE A 248 -12.91 -9.46 -0.33
CA ILE A 248 -13.13 -10.88 -0.58
C ILE A 248 -13.58 -11.49 0.73
N ASP A 249 -14.74 -12.14 0.72
CA ASP A 249 -15.28 -12.89 1.84
C ASP A 249 -15.69 -14.28 1.36
N ASP A 250 -14.82 -15.26 1.60
CA ASP A 250 -14.95 -16.65 1.13
C ASP A 250 -15.20 -16.71 -0.39
N VAL A 251 -16.43 -17.01 -0.81
CA VAL A 251 -16.83 -17.12 -2.22
C VAL A 251 -17.44 -15.83 -2.79
N ALA A 252 -17.38 -14.71 -2.08
CA ALA A 252 -17.93 -13.43 -2.51
C ALA A 252 -16.84 -12.39 -2.76
N LEU A 253 -16.89 -11.73 -3.91
CA LEU A 253 -16.05 -10.59 -4.27
C LEU A 253 -16.92 -9.35 -4.35
N THR A 254 -16.58 -8.32 -3.58
CA THR A 254 -17.26 -7.03 -3.61
C THR A 254 -16.32 -5.95 -4.12
N LEU A 255 -16.73 -5.27 -5.19
CA LEU A 255 -16.07 -4.09 -5.74
C LEU A 255 -16.96 -2.87 -5.50
N SER A 256 -16.50 -1.87 -4.73
CA SER A 256 -17.30 -0.68 -4.40
C SER A 256 -16.59 0.61 -4.79
N SER A 257 -17.30 1.48 -5.51
CA SER A 257 -16.80 2.77 -5.98
C SER A 257 -17.38 3.90 -5.14
N ALA A 258 -16.54 4.51 -4.32
CA ALA A 258 -16.85 5.71 -3.56
C ALA A 258 -17.27 6.91 -4.44
N THR A 259 -16.68 7.01 -5.63
CA THR A 259 -16.94 8.09 -6.59
C THR A 259 -18.35 8.01 -7.15
N THR A 260 -18.79 6.80 -7.50
CA THR A 260 -20.12 6.57 -8.11
C THR A 260 -21.18 6.22 -7.08
N LYS A 261 -20.78 5.96 -5.83
CA LYS A 261 -21.62 5.46 -4.74
C LYS A 261 -22.41 4.21 -5.15
N SER A 262 -21.72 3.31 -5.85
CA SER A 262 -22.27 2.05 -6.34
C SER A 262 -21.19 0.98 -6.38
N GLY A 263 -21.60 -0.27 -6.57
CA GLY A 263 -20.66 -1.38 -6.63
C GLY A 263 -21.24 -2.61 -7.29
N LEU A 264 -20.45 -3.66 -7.27
CA LEU A 264 -20.73 -4.97 -7.84
C LEU A 264 -20.40 -6.02 -6.78
N GLN A 265 -21.29 -6.99 -6.63
CA GLN A 265 -21.01 -8.20 -5.87
C GLN A 265 -21.01 -9.39 -6.83
N PHE A 266 -19.92 -10.13 -6.81
CA PHE A 266 -19.71 -11.33 -7.58
C PHE A 266 -19.61 -12.53 -6.63
N ARG A 267 -19.88 -13.72 -7.17
CA ARG A 267 -19.68 -15.00 -6.52
C ARG A 267 -18.67 -15.82 -7.32
N ALA A 268 -17.77 -16.51 -6.63
CA ALA A 268 -16.86 -17.46 -7.25
C ALA A 268 -17.68 -18.57 -7.94
N SER A 269 -17.48 -18.74 -9.24
CA SER A 269 -17.98 -19.92 -9.94
C SER A 269 -16.89 -20.99 -9.89
N ASN A 270 -17.17 -22.08 -9.20
CA ASN A 270 -16.36 -23.29 -9.37
C ASN A 270 -16.49 -23.76 -10.82
N ASN A 271 -15.36 -24.07 -11.44
CA ASN A 271 -15.33 -24.71 -12.76
C ASN A 271 -15.73 -26.19 -12.63
#